data_AF-A0A7C2WVT0-F1
#
_entry.id   AF-A0A7C2WVT0-F1
#
_cell.length_a   1.000
_cell.length_b   1.000
_cell.length_c   1.000
_cell.angle_alpha   90.00
_cell.angle_beta   90.00
_cell.angle_gamma   90.00
#
_symmetry.space_group_name_H-M   'P 1'
#
loop_
_entity.id
_entity.type
_entity.pdbx_description
1 polymer ?
#
loop_
_entity_poly.entity_id
_entity_poly.type
_entity_poly.pdbx_seq_one_letter_code
_entity_poly.pdbx_strand_id
1 'polypeptide(L)'
;MKKILLILFLFLLFLPSHLSFLQEKNDFSQGIVYCRSDPCSIEDIFLNIRRLLSFAVFIGFWFSVLVSVIGSFLWMFGGPRPDLEKRGKDMIKTSILGYILLLSIGVIFDFVLEFFGPKLKY
;
A
#
# COMPACT_ATOMS: atom_id res chain seq x y z
N MET A 1 30.10 -12.11 6.85
CA MET A 1 29.03 -11.32 7.51
C MET A 1 29.03 -9.83 7.07
N LYS A 2 30.16 -9.11 7.07
CA LYS A 2 30.21 -7.67 6.69
C LYS A 2 29.65 -7.33 5.29
N LYS A 3 29.84 -8.21 4.29
CA LYS A 3 29.37 -7.98 2.90
C LYS A 3 27.83 -8.01 2.76
N ILE A 4 27.15 -8.85 3.53
CA ILE A 4 25.68 -8.99 3.50
C ILE A 4 25.03 -7.77 4.17
N LEU A 5 25.62 -7.28 5.26
CA LEU A 5 25.15 -6.07 5.94
C LEU A 5 25.29 -4.82 5.06
N LEU A 6 26.34 -4.78 4.22
CA LEU A 6 26.57 -3.69 3.27
C LEU A 6 25.58 -3.72 2.10
N ILE A 7 25.22 -4.90 1.59
CA ILE A 7 24.19 -5.06 0.55
C ILE A 7 22.80 -4.69 1.09
N LEU A 8 22.48 -5.07 2.33
CA LEU A 8 21.22 -4.70 3.00
C LEU A 8 21.11 -3.18 3.18
N PHE A 9 22.20 -2.53 3.60
CA PHE A 9 22.27 -1.08 3.77
C PHE A 9 22.17 -0.33 2.43
N LEU A 10 22.80 -0.85 1.37
CA LEU A 10 22.71 -0.27 0.03
C LEU A 10 21.31 -0.39 -0.57
N PHE A 11 20.62 -1.52 -0.31
CA PHE A 11 19.23 -1.73 -0.71
C PHE A 11 18.30 -0.75 0.02
N LEU A 12 18.43 -0.59 1.33
CA LEU A 12 17.67 0.38 2.14
C LEU A 12 17.84 1.84 1.68
N LEU A 13 19.03 2.20 1.18
CA LEU A 13 19.31 3.54 0.62
C LEU A 13 18.70 3.77 -0.77
N PHE A 14 18.40 2.72 -1.53
CA PHE A 14 17.86 2.82 -2.89
C PHE A 14 16.32 2.73 -2.95
N LEU A 15 15.66 2.33 -1.86
CA LEU A 15 14.18 2.29 -1.78
C LEU A 15 13.49 3.66 -1.88
N PRO A 16 13.98 4.78 -1.30
CA PRO A 16 13.23 6.03 -1.30
C PRO A 16 13.25 6.78 -2.63
N SER A 17 14.24 6.53 -3.50
CA SER A 17 14.40 7.30 -4.76
C SER A 17 13.42 6.91 -5.87
N HIS A 18 12.79 5.73 -5.80
CA HIS A 18 11.82 5.28 -6.81
C HIS A 18 10.35 5.45 -6.38
N LEU A 19 10.08 5.77 -5.11
CA LEU A 19 8.70 5.96 -4.62
C LEU A 19 8.12 7.34 -4.92
N SER A 20 8.93 8.30 -5.39
CA SER A 20 8.48 9.67 -5.65
C SER A 20 7.68 9.85 -6.95
N PHE A 21 7.56 8.81 -7.80
CA PHE A 21 7.06 8.99 -9.18
C PHE A 21 5.67 8.40 -9.47
N LEU A 22 4.95 7.86 -8.48
CA LEU A 22 3.57 7.35 -8.66
C LEU A 22 2.56 7.91 -7.64
N GLN A 23 2.78 9.12 -7.15
CA GLN A 23 1.78 9.85 -6.35
C GLN A 23 1.42 11.16 -7.03
N GLU A 24 0.92 11.06 -8.26
CA GLU A 24 0.25 12.19 -8.88
C GLU A 24 -1.20 12.21 -8.37
N LYS A 25 -1.57 13.35 -7.76
CA LYS A 25 -2.94 13.90 -7.65
C LYS A 25 -3.79 13.68 -6.39
N ASN A 26 -3.26 13.18 -5.27
CA ASN A 26 -3.95 13.30 -3.97
C ASN A 26 -2.95 13.65 -2.87
N ASP A 27 -2.81 14.95 -2.61
CA ASP A 27 -1.94 15.50 -1.57
C ASP A 27 -2.37 15.02 -0.18
N PHE A 28 -1.68 13.99 0.31
CA PHE A 28 -1.72 13.55 1.70
C PHE A 28 -1.35 14.69 2.69
N SER A 29 -0.65 15.73 2.21
CA SER A 29 -0.30 16.94 2.95
C SER A 29 -1.51 17.70 3.53
N GLN A 30 -2.73 17.47 3.05
CA GLN A 30 -3.89 18.29 3.43
C GLN A 30 -4.72 17.74 4.61
N GLY A 31 -4.33 16.61 5.21
CA GLY A 31 -5.04 16.06 6.39
C GLY A 31 -6.51 15.71 6.12
N ILE A 32 -7.28 15.49 7.19
CA ILE A 32 -8.73 15.27 7.13
C ILE A 32 -9.39 16.63 6.80
N VAL A 33 -10.29 16.66 5.82
CA VAL A 33 -11.05 17.88 5.51
C VAL A 33 -12.12 18.07 6.57
N TYR A 34 -12.04 19.17 7.30
CA TYR A 34 -13.08 19.60 8.22
C TYR A 34 -14.22 20.24 7.43
N CYS A 35 -15.46 19.91 7.78
CA CYS A 35 -16.65 20.54 7.22
C CYS A 35 -16.55 22.06 7.44
N ARG A 36 -16.58 22.85 6.36
CA ARG A 36 -16.48 24.31 6.44
C ARG A 36 -17.79 24.98 6.87
N SER A 37 -18.91 24.25 6.78
CA SER A 37 -20.27 24.74 7.03
C SER A 37 -21.20 23.58 7.39
N ASP A 38 -22.07 23.77 8.39
CA ASP A 38 -23.15 22.85 8.74
C ASP A 38 -24.42 23.18 7.92
N PRO A 39 -25.11 22.19 7.32
CA PRO A 39 -24.81 20.76 7.28
C PRO A 39 -23.68 20.42 6.31
N CYS A 40 -22.89 19.40 6.65
CA CYS A 40 -21.75 18.98 5.84
C CYS A 40 -22.20 18.47 4.45
N SER A 41 -21.51 18.90 3.39
CA SER A 41 -21.78 18.40 2.05
C SER A 41 -21.37 16.93 1.97
N ILE A 42 -22.21 16.12 1.31
CA ILE A 42 -21.90 14.70 1.04
C ILE A 42 -20.58 14.56 0.25
N GLU A 43 -20.19 15.58 -0.50
CA GLU A 43 -18.92 15.65 -1.24
C GLU A 43 -17.69 15.60 -0.32
N ASP A 44 -17.73 16.30 0.81
CA ASP A 44 -16.62 16.34 1.77
C ASP A 44 -16.41 14.98 2.46
N ILE A 45 -17.52 14.24 2.67
CA ILE A 45 -17.49 12.88 3.22
C ILE A 45 -16.82 11.93 2.23
N PHE A 46 -17.21 11.99 0.96
CA PHE A 46 -16.61 11.16 -0.09
C PHE A 46 -15.13 11.48 -0.33
N LEU A 47 -14.75 12.76 -0.24
CA LEU A 47 -13.35 13.18 -0.34
C LEU A 47 -12.50 12.62 0.81
N ASN A 48 -13.02 12.63 2.03
CA ASN A 48 -12.36 12.04 3.20
C ASN A 48 -12.22 10.51 3.06
N ILE A 49 -13.22 9.81 2.54
CA ILE A 49 -13.15 8.36 2.26
C ILE A 49 -12.05 8.07 1.23
N ARG A 50 -11.97 8.83 0.14
CA ARG A 50 -10.92 8.65 -0.90
C ARG A 50 -9.52 8.85 -0.32
N ARG A 51 -9.32 9.87 0.53
CA ARG A 51 -8.04 10.11 1.23
C ARG A 51 -7.68 8.96 2.17
N LEU A 52 -8.63 8.47 2.95
CA LEU A 52 -8.42 7.34 3.85
C LEU A 52 -8.05 6.07 3.09
N LEU A 53 -8.70 5.81 1.96
CA LEU A 53 -8.41 4.66 1.11
C LEU A 53 -7.01 4.76 0.48
N SER A 54 -6.63 5.93 -0.02
CA SER A 54 -5.27 6.18 -0.53
C SER A 54 -4.21 5.96 0.55
N PHE A 55 -4.49 6.34 1.80
CA PHE A 55 -3.61 6.08 2.93
C PHE A 55 -3.50 4.57 3.24
N ALA A 56 -4.61 3.86 3.21
CA ALA A 56 -4.64 2.40 3.41
C ALA A 56 -3.85 1.66 2.32
N VAL A 57 -3.91 2.10 1.06
CA VAL A 57 -3.11 1.54 -0.04
C VAL A 57 -1.63 1.82 0.17
N PHE A 58 -1.27 3.04 0.57
CA PHE A 58 0.12 3.41 0.82
C PHE A 58 0.74 2.58 1.95
N ILE A 59 0.07 2.47 3.10
CA ILE A 59 0.57 1.67 4.22
C ILE A 59 0.56 0.17 3.88
N GLY A 60 -0.45 -0.29 3.15
CA GLY A 60 -0.60 -1.68 2.71
C GLY A 60 0.52 -2.12 1.76
N PHE A 61 0.98 -1.23 0.87
CA PHE A 61 2.13 -1.49 0.02
C PHE A 61 3.39 -1.78 0.84
N TRP A 62 3.73 -0.90 1.78
CA TRP A 62 4.90 -1.09 2.65
C TRP A 62 4.81 -2.36 3.48
N PHE A 63 3.63 -2.67 4.01
CA PHE A 63 3.42 -3.90 4.76
C PHE A 63 3.59 -5.15 3.90
N SER A 64 3.05 -5.15 2.68
CA SER A 64 3.22 -6.24 1.70
C SER A 64 4.68 -6.47 1.36
N VAL A 65 5.44 -5.40 1.10
CA VAL A 65 6.89 -5.47 0.83
C VAL A 65 7.62 -6.10 2.01
N LEU A 66 7.35 -5.63 3.23
CA LEU A 66 8.00 -6.14 4.44
C LEU A 66 7.73 -7.64 4.65
N VAL A 67 6.48 -8.08 4.53
CA VAL A 67 6.11 -9.50 4.66
C VAL A 67 6.73 -10.33 3.54
N SER A 68 6.75 -9.82 2.31
CA SER A 68 7.38 -10.51 1.17
C SER A 68 8.89 -10.69 1.37
N VAL A 69 9.57 -9.69 1.91
CA VAL A 69 11.00 -9.76 2.23
C VAL A 69 11.27 -10.79 3.33
N ILE A 70 10.46 -10.80 4.41
CA ILE A 70 10.58 -11.80 5.48
C ILE A 70 10.35 -13.22 4.92
N GLY A 71 9.30 -13.40 4.11
CA GLY A 71 9.01 -14.67 3.45
C GLY A 71 10.15 -15.14 2.54
N SER A 72 10.78 -14.20 1.81
CA SER A 72 11.93 -14.49 0.95
C SER A 72 13.15 -14.94 1.75
N PHE A 73 13.42 -14.31 2.89
CA PHE A 73 14.48 -14.77 3.79
C PHE A 73 14.18 -16.16 4.37
N LEU A 74 12.93 -16.42 4.77
CA LEU A 74 12.53 -17.73 5.27
C LEU A 74 12.67 -18.82 4.20
N TRP A 75 12.34 -18.49 2.96
CA TRP A 75 12.49 -19.39 1.82
C TRP A 75 13.96 -19.68 1.51
N MET A 76 14.81 -18.65 1.49
CA MET A 76 16.24 -18.79 1.15
C MET A 76 17.06 -19.45 2.27
N PHE A 77 16.72 -19.21 3.54
CA PHE A 77 17.40 -19.80 4.70
C PHE A 77 16.73 -21.08 5.22
N GLY A 78 15.62 -21.52 4.63
CA GLY A 78 14.92 -22.74 5.02
C GLY A 78 15.76 -24.02 4.88
N GLY A 79 16.72 -24.02 3.95
CA GLY A 79 17.71 -25.10 3.79
C GLY A 79 17.04 -26.48 3.73
N PRO A 80 17.45 -27.47 4.55
CA PRO A 80 16.89 -28.82 4.55
C PRO A 80 15.58 -28.97 5.35
N ARG A 81 15.03 -27.89 5.93
CA ARG A 81 13.77 -27.93 6.69
C ARG A 81 12.61 -27.57 5.74
N PRO A 82 11.87 -28.55 5.19
CA PRO A 82 10.82 -28.29 4.21
C PRO A 82 9.65 -27.45 4.78
N ASP A 83 9.48 -27.45 6.10
CA ASP A 83 8.44 -26.66 6.78
C ASP A 83 8.68 -25.15 6.67
N LEU A 84 9.95 -24.72 6.76
CA LEU A 84 10.32 -23.31 6.68
C LEU A 84 10.26 -22.79 5.25
N GLU A 85 10.64 -23.64 4.29
CA GLU A 85 10.57 -23.34 2.87
C GLU A 85 9.12 -23.10 2.43
N LYS A 86 8.21 -24.03 2.77
CA LYS A 86 6.78 -23.90 2.46
C LYS A 86 6.18 -22.67 3.09
N ARG A 87 6.49 -22.41 4.36
CA ARG A 87 5.99 -21.23 5.09
C ARG A 87 6.48 -19.92 4.46
N GLY A 88 7.74 -19.85 4.04
CA GLY A 88 8.28 -18.69 3.34
C GLY A 88 7.56 -18.42 2.02
N LYS A 89 7.32 -19.47 1.23
CA LYS A 89 6.59 -19.39 -0.04
C LYS A 89 5.12 -18.97 0.16
N ASP A 90 4.48 -19.51 1.20
CA ASP A 90 3.10 -19.14 1.54
C ASP A 90 3.01 -17.69 2.04
N MET A 91 3.99 -17.21 2.81
CA MET A 91 4.07 -15.80 3.21
C MET A 91 4.19 -14.86 2.02
N ILE A 92 5.04 -15.18 1.04
CA ILE A 92 5.17 -14.38 -0.19
C ILE A 92 3.87 -14.41 -1.00
N LYS A 93 3.25 -15.59 -1.15
CA LYS A 93 2.01 -15.72 -1.90
C LYS A 93 0.87 -14.94 -1.26
N THR A 94 0.75 -15.03 0.07
CA THR A 94 -0.30 -14.34 0.83
C THR A 94 -0.11 -12.83 0.86
N SER A 95 1.13 -12.31 0.94
CA SER A 95 1.37 -10.87 0.87
C SER A 95 1.01 -10.30 -0.50
N ILE A 96 1.42 -10.97 -1.58
CA ILE A 96 1.09 -10.57 -2.95
C ILE A 96 -0.43 -10.60 -3.16
N LEU A 97 -1.09 -11.70 -2.77
CA LEU A 97 -2.53 -11.84 -2.92
C LEU A 97 -3.29 -10.78 -2.10
N GLY A 98 -2.87 -10.54 -0.86
CA GLY A 98 -3.44 -9.52 0.01
C GLY A 98 -3.32 -8.12 -0.59
N TYR A 99 -2.16 -7.79 -1.18
CA TYR A 99 -1.96 -6.50 -1.83
C TYR A 99 -2.80 -6.33 -3.10
N ILE A 100 -2.90 -7.37 -3.94
CA ILE A 100 -3.79 -7.37 -5.11
C ILE A 100 -5.24 -7.13 -4.70
N LEU A 101 -5.69 -7.79 -3.63
CA LEU A 101 -7.04 -7.64 -3.10
C LEU A 101 -7.28 -6.23 -2.53
N LEU A 102 -6.26 -5.62 -1.92
CA LEU A 102 -6.34 -4.25 -1.44
C LEU A 102 -6.46 -3.26 -2.61
N LEU A 103 -5.67 -3.43 -3.68
CA LEU A 103 -5.76 -2.62 -4.88
C LEU A 103 -7.11 -2.77 -5.60
N SER A 104 -7.65 -4.00 -5.67
CA SER A 104 -8.95 -4.23 -6.31
C SER A 104 -10.07 -3.51 -5.57
N ILE A 105 -10.04 -3.49 -4.23
CA ILE A 105 -10.96 -2.70 -3.43
C ILE A 105 -10.83 -1.20 -3.77
N GLY A 106 -9.59 -0.68 -3.83
CA GLY A 106 -9.31 0.69 -4.26
C GLY A 106 -10.01 1.07 -5.57
N VAL A 107 -9.81 0.23 -6.60
CA VAL A 107 -10.39 0.41 -7.93
C VAL A 107 -11.92 0.35 -7.91
N ILE A 108 -12.50 -0.62 -7.18
CA ILE A 108 -13.97 -0.74 -7.05
C ILE A 108 -14.55 0.52 -6.42
N PHE A 109 -13.91 1.06 -5.37
CA PHE A 109 -14.37 2.31 -4.76
C PHE A 109 -14.28 3.48 -5.72
N ASP A 110 -13.21 3.62 -6.50
CA ASP A 110 -13.12 4.67 -7.51
C ASP A 110 -14.22 4.56 -8.57
N PHE A 111 -14.54 3.36 -9.04
CA PHE A 111 -15.68 3.13 -9.96
C PHE A 111 -17.02 3.49 -9.33
N VAL A 112 -17.24 3.13 -8.07
CA VAL A 112 -18.47 3.47 -7.34
C VAL A 112 -18.56 4.99 -7.15
N LEU A 113 -17.46 5.64 -6.80
CA LEU A 113 -17.41 7.10 -6.65
C LEU A 113 -17.60 7.83 -7.98
N GLU A 114 -17.13 7.27 -9.09
CA GLU A 114 -17.35 7.86 -10.41
C GLU A 114 -18.80 7.69 -10.89
N PHE A 115 -19.45 6.57 -10.54
CA PHE A 115 -20.82 6.28 -10.92
C PHE A 115 -21.86 6.99 -10.03
N PHE A 116 -21.61 7.06 -8.72
CA PHE A 116 -22.52 7.66 -7.73
C PHE A 116 -22.11 9.05 -7.24
N GLY A 117 -20.89 9.49 -7.52
CA GLY A 117 -20.43 10.83 -7.17
C GLY A 117 -21.14 11.89 -8.01
N PRO A 118 -21.55 13.02 -7.42
CA PRO A 118 -22.04 14.14 -8.19
C PRO A 118 -20.97 14.53 -9.22
N LYS A 119 -21.37 14.73 -10.49
CA LYS A 119 -20.47 15.24 -11.53
C LYS A 119 -19.87 16.54 -11.02
N LEU A 120 -18.62 16.50 -10.58
CA LEU A 120 -17.84 17.67 -10.20
C LEU A 120 -17.77 18.56 -11.43
N LYS A 121 -18.70 19.51 -11.51
CA LYS A 121 -18.68 20.58 -12.48
C LYS A 121 -17.58 21.51 -11.98
N TYR A 122 -16.43 21.47 -12.64
CA TYR A 122 -15.37 22.45 -12.47
C TYR A 122 -15.92 23.87 -12.53
#